data_AF-A0A4V6PRR8-F1
#
_entry.id   AF-A0A4V6PRR8-F1
#
_cell.length_a   1.000
_cell.length_b   1.000
_cell.length_c   1.000
_cell.angle_alpha   90.00
_cell.angle_beta   90.00
_cell.angle_gamma   90.00
#
_symmetry.space_group_name_H-M   'P 1'
#
loop_
_entity.id
_entity.type
_entity.pdbx_description
1 polymer ?
#
loop_
_entity_poly.entity_id
_entity_poly.type
_entity_poly.pdbx_seq_one_letter_code
_entity_poly.pdbx_strand_id
1 'polypeptide(L)' 'MKDFSTQCFVCQEEVDSKTAHKNQALNLPVCEKCKGTKAEEVKEKELTEGLADGFVCGCI' A
#
# COMPACT_ATOMS: atom_id res chain seq x y z
N MET A 1 -6.87 19.79 5.54
CA MET A 1 -6.20 18.54 5.94
C MET A 1 -6.46 17.57 4.80
N LYS A 2 -5.43 17.19 4.04
CA LYS A 2 -5.57 16.17 2.98
C LYS A 2 -4.98 14.90 3.57
N ASP A 3 -5.86 14.02 4.00
CA ASP A 3 -5.51 12.75 4.60
C ASP A 3 -4.75 11.90 3.58
N PHE A 4 -3.43 11.80 3.68
CA PHE A 4 -2.60 10.92 2.84
C PHE A 4 -2.94 9.42 2.99
N SER A 5 -3.94 9.08 3.82
CA SER A 5 -4.37 7.71 4.12
C SER A 5 -5.54 7.23 3.25
N THR A 6 -5.92 8.01 2.24
CA THR A 6 -7.06 7.75 1.35
C THR A 6 -6.62 7.40 -0.07
N GLN A 7 -5.48 6.73 -0.28
CA GLN A 7 -5.03 6.39 -1.63
C GLN A 7 -4.67 4.93 -1.74
N CYS A 8 -5.24 4.21 -2.70
CA CYS A 8 -4.97 2.80 -2.93
C CYS A 8 -3.47 2.59 -3.23
N PHE A 9 -2.77 1.74 -2.48
CA PHE A 9 -1.35 1.51 -2.71
C PHE A 9 -1.06 0.79 -4.05
N VAL A 10 -2.08 0.16 -4.65
CA VAL A 10 -1.97 -0.58 -5.91
C VAL A 10 -2.20 0.33 -7.11
N CYS A 11 -3.40 0.91 -7.23
CA CYS A 11 -3.79 1.73 -8.38
C CYS A 11 -3.57 3.24 -8.16
N GLN A 12 -3.18 3.65 -6.95
CA GLN A 12 -3.01 5.05 -6.57
C GLN A 12 -4.27 5.91 -6.73
N GLU A 13 -5.44 5.29 -6.88
CA GLU A 13 -6.72 6.00 -6.87
C GLU A 13 -7.09 6.45 -5.46
N GLU A 14 -7.81 7.56 -5.39
CA GLU A 14 -8.38 8.06 -4.14
C GLU A 14 -9.46 7.08 -3.64
N VAL A 15 -9.31 6.61 -2.41
CA VAL A 15 -10.18 5.66 -1.73
C VAL A 15 -10.57 6.22 -0.37
N ASP A 16 -11.84 6.08 -0.01
CA ASP A 16 -12.29 6.59 1.28
C ASP A 16 -11.71 5.73 2.41
N SER A 17 -11.06 6.32 3.42
CA SER A 17 -10.49 5.54 4.53
C SER A 17 -11.53 4.76 5.34
N LYS A 18 -12.83 5.08 5.19
CA LYS A 18 -13.94 4.33 5.80
C LYS A 18 -14.33 3.08 5.02
N THR A 19 -14.10 3.04 3.71
CA THR A 19 -14.49 1.93 2.83
C THR A 19 -13.29 1.16 2.27
N ALA A 20 -12.11 1.78 2.26
CA ALA A 20 -10.86 1.16 1.87
C ALA A 20 -10.52 0.02 2.84
N HIS A 21 -10.17 -1.13 2.29
CA HIS A 21 -9.62 -2.22 3.07
C HIS A 21 -8.14 -1.94 3.35
N LYS A 22 -7.60 -2.50 4.42
CA LYS A 22 -6.15 -2.48 4.66
C LYS A 22 -5.59 -3.85 4.34
N ASN A 23 -4.52 -3.88 3.56
CA ASN A 23 -3.79 -5.12 3.34
C ASN A 23 -3.11 -5.56 4.65
N GLN A 24 -3.16 -6.85 4.98
CA GLN A 24 -2.66 -7.37 6.25
C GLN A 24 -1.13 -7.38 6.33
N ALA A 25 -0.42 -7.56 5.21
CA ALA A 25 1.04 -7.59 5.21
C ALA A 25 1.65 -6.19 5.37
N LEU A 26 1.13 -5.20 4.63
CA LEU A 26 1.69 -3.85 4.59
C LEU A 26 0.91 -2.82 5.43
N ASN A 27 -0.28 -3.15 5.92
CA ASN A 27 -1.21 -2.21 6.55
C ASN A 27 -1.57 -0.98 5.70
N LEU A 28 -1.38 -1.08 4.38
CA LEU A 28 -1.68 -0.01 3.43
C LEU A 28 -3.13 -0.12 2.89
N PRO A 29 -3.78 1.02 2.60
CA PRO A 29 -5.13 1.05 2.06
C PRO A 29 -5.19 0.49 0.63
N VAL A 30 -6.15 -0.40 0.37
CA VAL A 30 -6.45 -1.03 -0.91
C VAL A 30 -7.93 -0.83 -1.25
N CYS A 31 -8.20 -0.43 -2.50
CA CYS A 31 -9.57 -0.32 -2.99
C CYS A 31 -10.20 -1.71 -3.16
N GLU A 32 -11.53 -1.80 -3.13
CA GLU A 32 -12.24 -3.08 -3.36
C GLU A 32 -11.95 -3.69 -4.73
N LYS A 33 -11.58 -2.89 -5.73
CA LYS A 33 -11.22 -3.39 -7.07
C LYS A 33 -9.87 -4.10 -7.10
N CYS A 34 -8.91 -3.62 -6.31
CA CYS A 34 -7.57 -4.20 -6.24
C CYS A 34 -7.48 -5.28 -5.16
N LYS A 35 -8.38 -5.26 -4.19
CA LYS A 35 -8.44 -6.23 -3.10
C LYS A 35 -8.59 -7.66 -3.61
N GLY A 36 -7.71 -8.57 -3.19
CA GLY A 36 -7.71 -9.99 -3.57
C GLY A 36 -7.29 -10.23 -5.02
N THR A 37 -6.73 -9.23 -5.70
CA THR A 37 -6.22 -9.40 -7.07
C THR A 37 -4.74 -9.73 -7.06
N LYS A 38 -4.25 -10.31 -8.17
CA LYS A 38 -2.80 -10.52 -8.34
C LYS A 38 -1.99 -9.22 -8.28
N ALA A 39 -2.58 -8.10 -8.68
CA ALA A 39 -1.91 -6.80 -8.62
C ALA A 39 -1.60 -6.40 -7.17
N GLU A 40 -2.48 -6.71 -6.22
CA GLU A 40 -2.23 -6.48 -4.79
C GLU A 40 -1.06 -7.32 -4.29
N GLU A 41 -1.03 -8.62 -4.57
CA GLU A 41 0.05 -9.52 -4.15
C GLU A 41 1.41 -9.12 -4.73
N VAL A 42 1.46 -8.78 -6.02
CA VAL A 42 2.70 -8.32 -6.67
C VAL A 42 3.18 -7.02 -6.02
N LYS A 43 2.28 -6.04 -5.85
CA LYS A 43 2.63 -4.75 -5.25
C LYS A 43 3.01 -4.86 -3.78
N GLU A 44 2.39 -5.79 -3.06
CA GLU A 44 2.71 -6.12 -1.68
C GLU A 44 4.17 -6.59 -1.56
N LYS A 45 4.56 -7.56 -2.40
CA LYS A 45 5.93 -8.06 -2.45
C LYS A 45 6.92 -6.97 -2.83
N GLU A 46 6.64 -6.23 -3.91
CA GLU A 46 7.54 -5.16 -4.37
C GLU A 46 7.79 -4.09 -3.29
N LEU A 47 6.74 -3.69 -2.55
CA LEU A 47 6.88 -2.73 -1.46
C LEU A 47 7.53 -3.34 -0.22
N THR A 48 7.28 -4.61 0.08
CA THR A 48 7.93 -5.31 1.20
C THR A 48 9.43 -5.47 0.93
N GLU A 49 9.80 -5.87 -0.28
CA GLU A 49 11.18 -6.01 -0.75
C GLU A 49 11.86 -4.64 -0.88
N GLY A 50 11.17 -3.64 -1.43
CA GLY A 50 11.68 -2.27 -1.51
C GLY A 50 11.85 -1.59 -0.15
N LEU A 51 11.00 -1.88 0.83
CA LEU A 51 11.16 -1.39 2.21
C LEU A 51 12.35 -2.08 2.91
N ALA A 52 12.59 -3.35 2.62
CA ALA A 52 13.77 -4.07 3.12
C ALA A 52 15.07 -3.51 2.52
N ASP A 53 15.05 -3.12 1.24
CA ASP A 53 16.19 -2.46 0.58
C ASP A 53 16.37 -0.99 1.04
N GLY A 54 15.29 -0.32 1.46
CA GLY A 54 15.30 1.04 2.00
C GLY A 54 15.69 1.18 3.48
N PHE A 55 15.82 0.08 4.23
CA PHE A 55 16.27 0.14 5.63
C PHE A 55 17.78 0.36 5.77
N VAL A 56 18.53 0.36 4.66
CA VAL A 56 19.88 0.93 4.57
C VAL A 56 19.83 2.40 4.14
N CYS A 57 18.93 3.20 4.73
CA CYS A 57 19.25 4.61 4.93
C CYS A 57 20.31 4.65 6.03
N GLY A 58 21.57 4.44 5.62
CA GLY A 58 22.72 4.70 6.44
C GLY A 58 22.62 6.14 6.95
N CYS A 59 22.24 6.29 8.21
CA CYS A 59 22.67 7.43 8.98
C CYS A 59 24.20 7.37 9.04
N ILE A 60 24.86 8.04 8.10
CA ILE A 60 26.22 8.54 8.25
C ILE A 60 26.18 10.06 8.30
#